data_AF-A0A0M6V424-F1
#
_entry.id   AF-A0A0M6V424-F1
#
_cell.length_a   1.000
_cell.length_b   1.000
_cell.length_c   1.000
_cell.angle_alpha   90.00
_cell.angle_beta   90.00
_cell.angle_gamma   90.00
#
_symmetry.space_group_name_H-M   'P 1'
#
loop_
_entity.id
_entity.type
_entity.pdbx_description
1 polymer ?
#
loop_
_entity_poly.entity_id
_entity_poly.type
_entity_poly.pdbx_seq_one_letter_code
_entity_poly.pdbx_strand_id
1 'polypeptide(L)'
;LTAFHRLLWVTCDEDEVPKSAMASGLVRTARWERDHDGVNFILLGISHRVPSASAAVSQMIRVCDHAFFSHELVPRNAEFRLEGSVLLTNRLFPATGINECIASSSRPRSKQVALEAVQHPVKLTSIGPHQPNGFHFVEDPQVDEPLLPDEVKIQI
;
A
#
# COMPACT_ATOMS: atom_id res chain seq x y z
N LEU A 1 -20.25 -18.01 12.06
CA LEU A 1 -19.04 -17.47 12.73
C LEU A 1 -19.41 -16.59 13.94
N THR A 2 -20.43 -16.93 14.75
CA THR A 2 -20.93 -16.07 15.85
C THR A 2 -20.55 -16.56 17.25
N ALA A 3 -20.07 -17.79 17.39
CA ALA A 3 -19.91 -18.45 18.70
C ALA A 3 -18.49 -18.36 19.30
N PHE A 4 -17.51 -17.81 18.58
CA PHE A 4 -16.11 -17.79 19.03
C PHE A 4 -15.42 -16.46 18.76
N HIS A 5 -14.51 -16.08 19.67
CA HIS A 5 -13.68 -14.88 19.56
C HIS A 5 -12.24 -15.18 19.13
N ARG A 6 -11.82 -16.44 19.13
CA ARG A 6 -10.48 -16.87 18.74
C ARG A 6 -10.58 -18.00 17.73
N LEU A 7 -9.81 -17.92 16.65
CA LEU A 7 -9.79 -18.91 15.58
C LEU A 7 -8.39 -18.98 15.00
N LEU A 8 -7.83 -20.17 14.84
CA LEU A 8 -6.74 -20.42 13.90
C LEU A 8 -7.35 -21.07 12.66
N TRP A 9 -7.28 -20.40 11.53
CA TRP A 9 -7.75 -20.91 10.24
C TRP A 9 -6.55 -21.34 9.39
N VAL A 10 -6.47 -22.64 9.11
CA VAL A 10 -5.35 -23.24 8.39
C VAL A 10 -5.79 -23.63 6.98
N THR A 11 -4.99 -23.27 5.98
CA THR A 11 -5.28 -23.60 4.57
C THR A 11 -4.07 -24.22 3.89
N CYS A 12 -4.32 -24.92 2.78
CA CYS A 12 -3.28 -25.28 1.82
C CYS A 12 -2.79 -24.03 1.07
N ASP A 13 -1.79 -24.21 0.21
CA ASP A 13 -1.21 -23.13 -0.58
C ASP A 13 -2.28 -22.42 -1.41
N GLU A 14 -2.40 -21.12 -1.20
CA GLU A 14 -3.39 -20.27 -1.87
C GLU A 14 -3.04 -20.05 -3.34
N ASP A 15 -1.76 -20.19 -3.71
CA ASP A 15 -1.27 -20.00 -5.07
C ASP A 15 -1.65 -21.19 -5.97
N GLU A 16 -1.89 -22.36 -5.37
CA GLU A 16 -2.26 -23.59 -6.08
C GLU A 16 -3.70 -24.04 -5.85
N VAL A 17 -4.27 -23.69 -4.70
CA VAL A 17 -5.63 -24.07 -4.32
C VAL A 17 -6.47 -22.79 -4.16
N PRO A 18 -7.10 -22.29 -5.23
CA PRO A 18 -7.88 -21.04 -5.20
C PRO A 18 -9.00 -21.03 -4.15
N LYS A 19 -9.52 -22.22 -3.78
CA LYS A 19 -10.50 -22.37 -2.71
C LYS A 19 -9.94 -21.97 -1.33
N SER A 20 -8.65 -22.21 -1.09
CA SER A 20 -7.96 -21.71 0.11
C SER A 20 -7.95 -20.19 0.13
N ALA A 21 -7.58 -19.55 -0.98
CA ALA A 21 -7.56 -18.08 -1.09
C ALA A 21 -8.96 -17.48 -0.84
N MET A 22 -10.00 -18.07 -1.42
CA MET A 22 -11.39 -17.66 -1.18
C MET A 22 -11.79 -17.80 0.30
N ALA A 23 -11.46 -18.93 0.92
CA ALA A 23 -11.75 -19.15 2.34
C ALA A 23 -11.04 -18.13 3.24
N SER A 24 -9.77 -17.84 2.97
CA SER A 24 -9.02 -16.79 3.67
C SER A 24 -9.65 -15.41 3.48
N GLY A 25 -10.13 -15.10 2.27
CA GLY A 25 -10.92 -13.88 1.99
C GLY A 25 -12.18 -13.77 2.84
N LEU A 26 -12.94 -14.87 2.99
CA LEU A 26 -14.13 -14.90 3.86
C LEU A 26 -13.78 -14.63 5.33
N VAL A 27 -12.68 -15.21 5.83
CA VAL A 27 -12.20 -14.95 7.20
C VAL A 27 -11.78 -13.48 7.37
N ARG A 28 -11.12 -12.89 6.37
CA ARG A 28 -10.78 -11.45 6.37
C ARG A 28 -12.00 -10.56 6.48
N THR A 29 -13.06 -10.84 5.71
CA THR A 29 -14.32 -10.10 5.80
C THR A 29 -14.97 -10.27 7.17
N ALA A 30 -15.02 -11.50 7.70
CA ALA A 30 -15.60 -11.76 9.01
C ALA A 30 -14.85 -11.04 10.15
N ARG A 31 -13.52 -10.85 10.04
CA ARG A 31 -12.76 -10.02 10.99
C ARG A 31 -13.23 -8.57 10.98
N TRP A 32 -13.49 -8.01 9.80
CA TRP A 32 -13.94 -6.62 9.67
C TRP A 32 -15.34 -6.42 10.24
N GLU A 33 -16.26 -7.33 9.92
CA GLU A 33 -17.64 -7.31 10.42
C GLU A 33 -17.69 -7.43 11.96
N ARG A 34 -16.74 -8.17 12.54
CA ARG A 34 -16.67 -8.47 13.97
C ARG A 34 -15.53 -7.75 14.69
N ASP A 35 -14.99 -6.67 14.13
CA ASP A 35 -13.88 -5.95 14.77
C ASP A 35 -14.29 -5.39 16.14
N HIS A 36 -15.55 -4.95 16.26
CA HIS A 36 -16.16 -4.49 17.51
C HIS A 36 -16.27 -5.59 18.58
N ASP A 37 -16.37 -6.85 18.19
CA ASP A 37 -16.40 -8.01 19.10
C ASP A 37 -15.01 -8.38 19.64
N GLY A 38 -13.96 -7.66 19.22
CA GLY A 38 -12.58 -7.94 19.62
C GLY A 38 -12.09 -9.31 19.17
N VAL A 39 -12.58 -9.82 18.03
CA VAL A 39 -12.15 -11.13 17.53
C VAL A 39 -10.66 -11.16 17.18
N ASN A 40 -10.03 -12.31 17.42
CA ASN A 40 -8.68 -12.62 16.99
C ASN A 40 -8.70 -13.89 16.12
N PHE A 41 -8.86 -13.70 14.82
CA PHE A 41 -8.82 -14.80 13.85
C PHE A 41 -7.47 -14.78 13.17
N ILE A 42 -6.65 -15.80 13.37
CA ILE A 42 -5.32 -15.93 12.75
C ILE A 42 -5.45 -16.77 11.49
N LEU A 43 -4.81 -16.34 10.39
CA LEU A 43 -4.71 -17.12 9.16
C LEU A 43 -3.32 -17.76 9.08
N LEU A 44 -3.27 -19.04 8.71
CA LEU A 44 -2.04 -19.79 8.48
C LEU A 44 -2.14 -20.61 7.19
N GLY A 45 -1.51 -20.13 6.11
CA GLY A 45 -1.37 -20.91 4.88
C GLY A 45 -0.15 -21.83 4.94
N ILE A 46 -0.28 -23.08 4.49
CA ILE A 46 0.83 -24.02 4.34
C ILE A 46 1.25 -24.03 2.87
N SER A 47 2.50 -23.65 2.58
CA SER A 47 3.05 -23.65 1.22
C SER A 47 3.06 -25.05 0.59
N HIS A 48 3.12 -25.10 -0.75
CA HIS A 48 3.13 -26.33 -1.54
C HIS A 48 4.24 -27.31 -1.14
N ARG A 49 5.39 -26.79 -0.66
CA ARG A 49 6.41 -27.62 0.00
C ARG A 49 5.96 -27.93 1.43
N VAL A 50 4.93 -28.78 1.53
CA VAL A 50 4.31 -29.16 2.79
C VAL A 50 5.40 -29.73 3.70
N PRO A 51 5.66 -29.11 4.86
CA PRO A 51 6.61 -29.63 5.81
C PRO A 51 6.09 -30.95 6.39
N SER A 52 6.94 -31.69 7.10
CA SER A 52 6.48 -32.88 7.81
C SER A 52 5.31 -32.53 8.73
N ALA A 53 4.36 -33.45 8.92
CA ALA A 53 3.19 -33.22 9.77
C ALA A 53 3.59 -32.76 11.18
N SER A 54 4.67 -33.33 11.73
CA SER A 54 5.23 -32.92 13.03
C SER A 54 5.71 -31.46 13.02
N ALA A 55 6.41 -31.03 11.96
CA ALA A 55 6.86 -29.65 11.82
C ALA A 55 5.68 -28.68 11.65
N ALA A 56 4.67 -29.03 10.85
CA ALA A 56 3.47 -28.22 10.68
C ALA A 56 2.72 -28.04 12.03
N VAL A 57 2.49 -29.15 12.74
CA VAL A 57 1.83 -29.14 14.05
C VAL A 57 2.62 -28.31 15.07
N SER A 58 3.95 -28.46 15.09
CA SER A 58 4.81 -27.67 15.99
C SER A 58 4.67 -26.16 15.73
N GLN A 59 4.63 -25.73 14.46
CA GLN A 59 4.42 -24.32 14.12
C GLN A 59 2.99 -23.85 14.45
N MET A 60 1.97 -24.69 14.24
CA MET A 60 0.59 -24.38 14.62
C MET A 60 0.45 -24.17 16.14
N ILE A 61 1.04 -25.05 16.94
CA ILE A 61 1.08 -24.92 18.41
C ILE A 61 1.78 -23.60 18.79
N ARG A 62 2.95 -23.33 18.20
CA ARG A 62 3.69 -22.10 18.44
C ARG A 62 2.85 -20.86 18.13
N VAL A 63 2.14 -20.82 17.00
CA VAL A 63 1.27 -19.69 16.65
C VAL A 63 0.12 -19.56 17.65
N CYS A 64 -0.55 -20.65 18.02
CA CYS A 64 -1.61 -20.63 19.03
C CYS A 64 -1.12 -20.11 20.38
N ASP A 65 0.03 -20.59 20.87
CA ASP A 65 0.62 -20.18 22.13
C ASP A 65 0.89 -18.68 22.16
N HIS A 66 1.43 -18.12 21.08
CA HIS A 66 1.81 -16.71 20.99
C HIS A 66 0.64 -15.78 20.63
N ALA A 67 -0.44 -16.30 20.04
CA ALA A 67 -1.61 -15.52 19.65
C ALA A 67 -2.74 -15.55 20.68
N PHE A 68 -2.87 -16.62 21.47
CA PHE A 68 -4.04 -16.85 22.33
C PHE A 68 -3.73 -17.05 23.81
N PHE A 69 -2.51 -17.47 24.18
CA PHE A 69 -2.19 -17.88 25.55
C PHE A 69 -1.08 -17.06 26.22
N SER A 70 -0.08 -16.59 25.46
CA SER A 70 1.04 -15.80 25.96
C SER A 70 0.98 -14.35 25.46
N HIS A 71 1.60 -13.44 26.21
CA HIS A 71 1.57 -11.97 26.00
C HIS A 71 1.83 -11.55 24.54
N GLU A 72 0.75 -11.38 23.77
CA GLU A 72 0.56 -10.67 22.49
C GLU A 72 1.77 -10.46 21.56
N LEU A 73 2.69 -11.43 21.46
CA LEU A 73 3.81 -11.38 20.51
C LEU A 73 3.31 -11.47 19.06
N VAL A 74 2.16 -12.12 18.87
CA VAL A 74 1.45 -12.16 17.58
C VAL A 74 0.37 -11.07 17.56
N PRO A 75 0.42 -10.14 16.59
CA PRO A 75 -0.62 -9.13 16.44
C PRO A 75 -2.01 -9.76 16.25
N ARG A 76 -3.04 -9.07 16.76
CA ARG A 76 -4.44 -9.45 16.50
C ARG A 76 -4.67 -9.56 15.00
N ASN A 77 -5.35 -10.62 14.58
CA ASN A 77 -5.70 -10.89 13.19
C ASN A 77 -4.51 -11.07 12.24
N ALA A 78 -3.34 -11.44 12.77
CA ALA A 78 -2.16 -11.72 11.94
C ALA A 78 -2.41 -12.82 10.90
N GLU A 79 -1.64 -12.74 9.82
CA GLU A 79 -1.65 -13.72 8.74
C GLU A 79 -0.23 -14.24 8.54
N PHE A 80 -0.14 -15.55 8.44
CA PHE A 80 1.11 -16.27 8.29
C PHE A 80 1.07 -17.22 7.10
N ARG A 81 2.25 -17.46 6.52
CA ARG A 81 2.51 -18.52 5.57
C ARG A 81 3.66 -19.37 6.09
N LEU A 82 3.46 -20.68 6.21
CA LEU A 82 4.50 -21.63 6.57
C LEU A 82 5.21 -22.12 5.30
N GLU A 83 6.47 -21.72 5.15
CA GLU A 83 7.34 -22.14 4.06
C GLU A 83 8.55 -22.89 4.64
N GLY A 84 8.57 -24.22 4.40
CA GLY A 84 9.52 -25.10 5.08
C GLY A 84 9.34 -25.04 6.60
N SER A 85 10.33 -24.49 7.31
CA SER A 85 10.32 -24.30 8.77
C SER A 85 10.12 -22.85 9.21
N VAL A 86 9.85 -21.95 8.27
CA VAL A 86 9.80 -20.50 8.52
C VAL A 86 8.36 -19.99 8.42
N LEU A 87 7.96 -19.18 9.39
CA LEU A 87 6.71 -18.43 9.35
C LEU A 87 6.97 -17.07 8.71
N LEU A 88 6.40 -16.85 7.54
CA LEU A 88 6.35 -15.57 6.85
C LEU A 88 5.09 -14.83 7.25
N THR A 89 5.13 -13.49 7.25
CA THR A 89 3.95 -12.64 7.48
C THR A 89 3.83 -11.62 6.37
N ASN A 90 2.62 -11.18 6.07
CA ASN A 90 2.36 -10.21 5.02
C ASN A 90 2.56 -8.77 5.51
N ARG A 91 3.11 -7.94 4.63
CA ARG A 91 3.17 -6.48 4.77
C ARG A 91 2.83 -5.86 3.43
N LEU A 92 2.04 -4.78 3.45
CA LEU A 92 1.81 -3.97 2.27
C LEU A 92 3.05 -3.11 2.04
N PHE A 93 3.60 -3.19 0.84
CA PHE A 93 4.72 -2.35 0.41
C PHE A 93 4.30 -1.51 -0.79
N PRO A 94 4.70 -0.23 -0.87
CA PRO A 94 4.39 0.60 -2.04
C PRO A 94 4.99 0.01 -3.32
N ALA A 95 4.14 -0.18 -4.33
CA ALA A 95 4.58 -0.59 -5.66
C ALA A 95 5.07 0.64 -6.45
N THR A 96 6.29 1.12 -6.17
CA THR A 96 6.84 2.40 -6.68
C THR A 96 6.65 2.59 -8.18
N GLY A 97 7.06 1.63 -9.02
CA GLY A 97 6.94 1.76 -10.48
C GLY A 97 5.49 1.83 -10.99
N ILE A 98 4.56 1.09 -10.39
CA ILE A 98 3.13 1.17 -10.74
C ILE A 98 2.54 2.49 -10.27
N ASN A 99 2.87 2.90 -9.04
CA ASN A 99 2.41 4.17 -8.47
C ASN A 99 2.93 5.37 -9.29
N GLU A 100 4.17 5.31 -9.76
CA GLU A 100 4.77 6.30 -10.65
C GLU A 100 4.08 6.33 -12.01
N CYS A 101 3.80 5.16 -12.61
CA CYS A 101 3.08 5.07 -13.89
C CYS A 101 1.68 5.69 -13.77
N ILE A 102 0.91 5.35 -12.73
CA ILE A 102 -0.41 5.94 -12.45
C ILE A 102 -0.29 7.46 -12.17
N ALA A 103 0.74 7.87 -11.44
CA ALA A 103 1.00 9.28 -11.18
C ALA A 103 1.39 10.06 -12.45
N SER A 104 2.03 9.40 -13.43
CA SER A 104 2.46 10.02 -14.68
C SER A 104 1.31 10.28 -15.65
N SER A 105 0.23 9.48 -15.57
CA SER A 105 -0.98 9.65 -16.38
C SER A 105 -1.96 10.69 -15.83
N SER A 106 -1.70 11.22 -14.64
CA SER A 106 -2.59 12.16 -13.95
C SER A 106 -1.97 13.58 -13.85
N ARG A 107 -2.26 14.39 -14.89
CA ARG A 107 -1.94 15.83 -15.04
C ARG A 107 -0.43 16.18 -15.08
N PRO A 108 -0.04 17.25 -15.79
CA PRO A 108 1.33 17.76 -15.70
C PRO A 108 1.63 18.14 -14.24
N ARG A 109 2.55 17.41 -13.61
CA ARG A 109 3.03 17.71 -12.26
C ARG A 109 4.12 18.79 -12.35
N SER A 110 3.94 19.87 -11.60
CA SER A 110 5.03 20.81 -11.34
C SER A 110 6.19 20.07 -10.69
N LYS A 111 7.39 20.19 -11.26
CA LYS A 111 8.62 19.70 -10.66
C LYS A 111 9.26 20.83 -9.88
N GLN A 112 9.69 20.56 -8.66
CA GLN A 112 10.53 21.49 -7.93
C GLN A 112 11.92 21.46 -8.56
N VAL A 113 12.33 22.59 -9.14
CA VAL A 113 13.64 22.81 -9.74
C VAL A 113 14.26 24.05 -9.12
N ALA A 114 15.58 24.08 -9.03
CA ALA A 114 16.27 25.31 -8.67
C ALA A 114 16.00 26.36 -9.77
N LEU A 115 15.75 27.60 -9.38
CA LEU A 115 15.40 28.67 -10.34
C LEU A 115 16.52 28.88 -11.37
N GLU A 116 17.78 28.72 -10.96
CA GLU A 116 18.97 28.77 -11.83
C GLU A 116 19.01 27.68 -12.91
N ALA A 117 18.30 26.57 -12.72
CA ALA A 117 18.22 25.49 -13.71
C ALA A 117 17.19 25.76 -14.81
N VAL A 118 16.37 26.82 -14.67
CA VAL A 118 15.35 27.20 -15.65
C VAL A 118 16.02 28.06 -16.73
N GLN A 119 16.18 27.50 -17.93
CA GLN A 119 16.88 28.15 -19.06
C GLN A 119 15.94 28.90 -20.02
N HIS A 120 14.65 28.92 -19.74
CA HIS A 120 13.64 29.58 -20.55
C HIS A 120 12.83 30.56 -19.69
N PRO A 121 12.28 31.64 -20.25
CA PRO A 121 11.48 32.56 -19.48
C PRO A 121 10.20 31.91 -18.94
N VAL A 122 9.84 32.30 -17.72
CA VAL A 122 8.70 31.77 -16.98
C VAL A 122 7.92 32.91 -16.34
N LYS A 123 6.62 32.71 -16.18
CA LYS A 123 5.73 33.60 -15.42
C LYS A 123 5.10 32.88 -14.25
N LEU A 124 4.85 33.61 -13.17
CA LEU A 124 4.11 33.09 -12.02
C LEU A 124 2.61 33.15 -12.33
N THR A 125 1.92 32.03 -12.20
CA THR A 125 0.47 31.92 -12.40
C THR A 125 -0.20 31.23 -11.21
N SER A 126 -1.50 31.44 -11.03
CA SER A 126 -2.31 30.74 -10.03
C SER A 126 -3.12 29.62 -10.70
N ILE A 127 -2.87 28.37 -10.33
CA ILE A 127 -3.63 27.20 -10.78
C ILE A 127 -4.62 26.81 -9.68
N GLY A 128 -5.90 27.13 -9.89
CA GLY A 128 -6.99 26.75 -9.00
C GLY A 128 -7.19 27.74 -7.82
N PRO A 129 -8.30 28.49 -7.80
CA PRO A 129 -8.52 29.58 -6.82
C PRO A 129 -8.68 29.12 -5.35
N HIS A 130 -8.66 27.81 -5.08
CA HIS A 130 -8.97 27.24 -3.76
C HIS A 130 -7.94 26.21 -3.26
N GLN A 131 -6.76 26.11 -3.88
CA GLN A 131 -5.71 25.19 -3.42
C GLN A 131 -4.63 25.95 -2.63
N PRO A 132 -4.29 25.51 -1.39
CA PRO A 132 -3.06 25.95 -0.75
C PRO A 132 -1.87 25.49 -1.61
N ASN A 133 -0.91 26.38 -1.87
CA ASN A 133 0.16 26.25 -2.87
C ASN A 133 -0.29 26.31 -4.35
N GLY A 134 -1.30 27.12 -4.67
CA GLY A 134 -1.78 27.32 -6.04
C GLY A 134 -0.88 28.17 -6.95
N PHE A 135 0.26 28.69 -6.48
CA PHE A 135 1.16 29.48 -7.33
C PHE A 135 2.23 28.60 -7.99
N HIS A 136 2.33 28.69 -9.31
CA HIS A 136 3.26 27.90 -10.11
C HIS A 136 3.97 28.77 -11.14
N PHE A 137 5.26 28.52 -11.35
CA PHE A 137 5.95 29.03 -12.53
C PHE A 137 5.58 28.17 -13.74
N VAL A 138 5.14 28.82 -14.80
CA VAL A 138 4.84 28.20 -16.11
C VAL A 138 5.63 28.94 -17.17
N GLU A 139 5.90 28.28 -18.31
CA GLU A 139 6.51 28.93 -19.46
C GLU A 139 5.71 30.17 -19.89
N ASP A 140 6.40 31.26 -20.20
CA ASP A 140 5.74 32.48 -20.64
C ASP A 140 5.60 32.49 -22.17
N PRO A 141 4.39 32.26 -22.72
CA PRO A 141 4.20 32.21 -24.17
C PRO A 141 4.39 33.57 -24.85
N GLN A 142 4.39 34.68 -24.10
CA GLN A 142 4.46 36.03 -24.68
C GLN A 142 5.89 36.48 -24.97
N VAL A 143 6.90 35.70 -24.59
CA VAL A 143 8.31 36.10 -24.79
C VAL A 143 8.69 36.21 -26.25
N ASP A 144 8.14 35.32 -27.07
CA ASP A 144 8.43 35.23 -28.51
C ASP A 144 7.45 36.09 -29.33
N GLU A 145 6.47 36.75 -28.69
CA GLU A 145 5.57 37.67 -29.37
C GLU A 145 6.31 38.98 -29.71
N PRO A 146 6.13 39.53 -30.92
CA PRO A 146 6.74 40.80 -31.30
C PRO A 146 6.14 41.95 -30.48
N LEU A 147 6.98 42.88 -30.05
CA LEU A 147 6.55 44.09 -29.34
C LEU A 147 5.65 44.96 -30.22
N LEU A 148 4.57 45.48 -29.64
CA LEU A 148 3.75 46.52 -30.26
C LEU A 148 4.47 47.89 -30.20
N PRO A 149 4.05 48.89 -31.01
CA PRO A 149 4.73 50.18 -31.11
C PRO A 149 4.93 50.92 -29.78
N ASP A 150 4.04 50.70 -28.81
CA ASP A 150 4.04 51.37 -27.51
C ASP A 150 4.52 50.46 -26.37
N GLU A 151 5.10 49.29 -26.69
CA GLU A 151 5.57 48.32 -25.71
C GLU A 151 7.10 48.30 -25.58
N VAL A 152 7.58 48.01 -24.37
CA VAL A 152 9.01 47.87 -24.06
C VAL A 152 9.27 46.57 -23.30
N LYS A 153 10.37 45.89 -23.62
CA LYS A 153 10.81 44.67 -22.92
C LYS A 153 11.73 45.03 -21.76
N ILE A 154 11.41 44.54 -20.57
CA ILE A 154 12.17 44.77 -19.34
C ILE A 154 12.89 43.47 -18.95
N GLN A 155 14.17 43.58 -18.60
CA GLN A 155 14.92 42.50 -17.99
C GLN A 155 14.80 42.61 -16.46
N ILE A 156 14.22 41.58 -15.85
CA ILE A 156 14.00 41.46 -14.40
C ILE A 156 15.10 40.59 -13.80
#